data_AF-F0ZQQ3-F1
#
_entry.id   AF-F0ZQQ3-F1
#
_cell.length_a   1.000
_cell.length_b   1.000
_cell.length_c   1.000
_cell.angle_alpha   90.00
_cell.angle_beta   90.00
_cell.angle_gamma   90.00
#
_symmetry.space_group_name_H-M   'P 1'
#
loop_
_entity.id
_entity.type
_entity.pdbx_description
1 polymer ?
#
loop_
_entity_poly.entity_id
_entity_poly.type
_entity_poly.pdbx_seq_one_letter_code
_entity_poly.pdbx_strand_id
1 'polypeptide(L)'
;MLLNKLKRLNIIKRNYSTSATDIKLNKEVFPSYDVKEFENILKNTPIRFPSMDLIPTKPKVAVGMSGGVDSTITAKILKHQGFDVTGVFIKSWDDIEESGRCQGERDYKDAIAVAKYLDIPMYQADFVKDYWNRVFTGFLKDYQSGITPNPDVWCNREIKFDLFIDFAKENFGVDYIATGHYSNLYYDKNDPNKIELYRSVDKSKDQTYFLCMTKTKGLANSIFPIGDFTKDKIIDFAKTIPDFTNVLSKKSSRGICFIGKKSLPDFLSQYIDLKPGFYYDISKGFIIPHQKHQGSICYTIGQKAKIHSSSEKYYVVSTDIKKNIVNVCPESLVSKYLNFSQFQIHGLNWINEIPKEVFSEEGFKARGQYKHRGEIVELIMKRTDDLYNNSNVYNIQITSEPIRNLASGQILCLFDKDTDKCYGGDSK
;
A
#
# COMPACT_ATOMS: atom_id res chain seq x y z
N MET A 1 32.97 -20.90 16.01
CA MET A 1 33.75 -19.91 15.24
C MET A 1 33.27 -19.75 13.79
N LEU A 2 31.96 -19.93 13.53
CA LEU A 2 31.34 -19.86 12.20
C LEU A 2 30.00 -19.10 12.25
N LEU A 3 29.94 -18.05 13.07
CA LEU A 3 28.75 -17.18 13.25
C LEU A 3 29.04 -15.68 13.00
N ASN A 4 30.28 -15.34 12.62
CA ASN A 4 30.71 -13.94 12.43
C ASN A 4 31.01 -13.56 10.96
N LYS A 5 30.40 -14.22 9.97
CA LYS A 5 30.63 -13.93 8.53
C LYS A 5 29.38 -13.67 7.68
N LEU A 6 28.23 -13.37 8.30
CA LEU A 6 26.98 -13.00 7.60
C LEU A 6 26.63 -11.50 7.63
N LYS A 7 27.52 -10.62 8.12
CA LYS A 7 27.39 -9.17 7.96
C LYS A 7 28.31 -8.67 6.85
N ARG A 8 27.86 -8.73 5.59
CA ARG A 8 28.46 -7.98 4.48
C ARG A 8 27.36 -7.31 3.65
N LEU A 9 27.00 -6.09 4.11
CA LEU A 9 26.59 -4.90 3.37
C LEU A 9 25.52 -5.07 2.28
N ASN A 10 24.26 -4.88 2.66
CA ASN A 10 23.14 -4.52 1.75
C ASN A 10 23.16 -3.02 1.34
N ILE A 11 24.29 -2.33 1.51
CA ILE A 11 24.46 -0.94 1.07
C ILE A 11 25.37 -0.93 -0.15
N ILE A 12 24.78 -0.66 -1.31
CA ILE A 12 25.58 -0.35 -2.51
C ILE A 12 25.88 1.14 -2.47
N LYS A 13 27.06 1.51 -1.97
CA LYS A 13 27.57 2.89 -2.07
C LYS A 13 28.18 3.07 -3.47
N ARG A 14 27.40 3.52 -4.45
CA ARG A 14 27.93 3.84 -5.78
C ARG A 14 28.46 5.28 -5.81
N ASN A 15 29.77 5.43 -5.90
CA ASN A 15 30.40 6.71 -6.22
C ASN A 15 30.25 6.94 -7.73
N TYR A 16 29.28 7.77 -8.12
CA TYR A 16 29.22 8.29 -9.48
C TYR A 16 29.89 9.67 -9.50
N SER A 17 31.15 9.72 -9.96
CA SER A 17 31.71 10.98 -10.46
C SER A 17 31.13 11.21 -11.85
N THR A 18 30.14 12.10 -11.98
CA THR A 18 29.67 12.52 -13.29
C THR A 18 30.14 13.95 -13.52
N SER A 19 31.07 14.11 -14.47
CA SER A 19 31.47 15.38 -15.05
C SER A 19 30.24 16.20 -15.41
N ALA A 20 30.25 17.48 -15.06
CA ALA A 20 29.22 18.43 -15.44
C ALA A 20 29.12 18.47 -16.98
N THR A 21 28.07 17.88 -17.52
CA THR A 21 27.62 18.15 -18.89
C THR A 21 26.40 19.05 -18.80
N ASP A 22 26.54 20.24 -19.38
CA ASP A 22 25.56 21.31 -19.42
C ASP A 22 24.20 20.83 -19.93
N ILE A 23 23.23 20.74 -19.02
CA ILE A 23 21.81 20.63 -19.39
C ILE A 23 21.38 22.03 -19.83
N LYS A 24 21.16 22.24 -21.13
CA LYS A 24 20.54 23.46 -21.65
C LYS A 24 19.12 23.60 -21.10
N LEU A 25 18.97 24.57 -20.20
CA LEU A 25 17.74 24.96 -19.53
C LEU A 25 16.77 25.62 -20.52
N ASN A 26 15.60 25.01 -20.74
CA ASN A 26 14.45 25.74 -21.24
C ASN A 26 13.74 26.38 -20.04
N LYS A 27 13.84 27.72 -19.92
CA LYS A 27 13.06 28.51 -18.96
C LYS A 27 11.60 28.60 -19.44
N GLU A 28 10.80 27.59 -19.12
CA GLU A 28 9.35 27.81 -19.07
C GLU A 28 9.04 28.60 -17.80
N VAL A 29 8.46 29.79 -17.98
CA VAL A 29 8.04 30.67 -16.88
C VAL A 29 6.76 30.07 -16.28
N PHE A 30 6.92 29.35 -15.17
CA PHE A 30 5.77 28.93 -14.36
C PHE A 30 5.11 30.18 -13.75
N PRO A 31 3.77 30.23 -13.62
CA PRO A 31 3.10 31.35 -12.98
C PRO A 31 3.65 31.59 -11.58
N SER A 32 3.60 32.84 -11.11
CA SER A 32 4.14 33.25 -9.81
C SER A 32 3.38 32.58 -8.67
N TYR A 33 3.76 31.36 -8.32
CA TYR A 33 3.32 30.69 -7.12
C TYR A 33 3.89 31.44 -5.91
N ASP A 34 3.09 31.62 -4.85
CA ASP A 34 3.52 32.37 -3.67
C ASP A 34 4.56 31.57 -2.86
N VAL A 35 5.83 31.85 -3.13
CA VAL A 35 6.97 31.26 -2.42
C VAL A 35 6.86 31.49 -0.91
N LYS A 36 6.26 32.61 -0.45
CA LYS A 36 6.10 32.89 0.99
C LYS A 36 5.09 31.96 1.64
N GLU A 37 4.02 31.62 0.93
CA GLU A 37 3.03 30.65 1.42
C GLU A 37 3.68 29.28 1.62
N PHE A 38 4.50 28.84 0.66
CA PHE A 38 5.20 27.57 0.77
C PHE A 38 6.22 27.54 1.92
N GLU A 39 7.03 28.59 2.07
CA GLU A 39 7.96 28.72 3.21
C GLU A 39 7.22 28.69 4.56
N ASN A 40 6.07 29.35 4.66
CA ASN A 40 5.25 29.31 5.86
C ASN A 40 4.72 27.89 6.15
N ILE A 41 4.37 27.13 5.11
CA ILE A 41 3.91 25.74 5.24
C ILE A 41 5.05 24.83 5.66
N LEU A 42 6.24 24.95 5.05
CA LEU A 42 7.42 24.19 5.44
C LEU A 42 7.75 24.40 6.92
N LYS A 43 7.60 25.63 7.43
CA LYS A 43 7.85 25.96 8.83
C LYS A 43 6.79 25.44 9.79
N ASN A 44 5.51 25.49 9.41
CA ASN A 44 4.39 25.25 10.32
C ASN A 44 3.69 23.90 10.15
N THR A 45 4.14 23.05 9.22
CA THR A 45 3.59 21.70 9.07
C THR A 45 3.80 20.93 10.39
N PRO A 46 2.74 20.44 11.04
CA PRO A 46 2.88 19.68 12.27
C PRO A 46 3.53 18.33 11.98
N ILE A 47 4.75 18.12 12.47
CA ILE A 47 5.42 16.82 12.40
C ILE A 47 5.07 16.05 13.65
N ARG A 48 4.32 14.97 13.48
CA ARG A 48 3.89 14.09 14.56
C ARG A 48 4.89 12.94 14.68
N PHE A 49 5.50 12.82 15.85
CA PHE A 49 6.44 11.77 16.23
C PHE A 49 6.38 11.60 17.77
N PRO A 50 6.85 10.47 18.34
CA PRO A 50 6.84 10.25 19.79
C PRO A 50 7.51 11.41 20.55
N SER A 51 7.03 11.70 21.77
CA SER A 51 7.33 12.91 22.57
C SER A 51 8.80 13.39 22.58
N MET A 52 8.98 14.73 22.59
CA MET A 52 10.26 15.46 22.62
C MET A 52 11.13 15.21 23.86
N ASP A 53 10.57 14.72 24.97
CA ASP A 53 11.32 14.54 26.23
C ASP A 53 12.38 13.43 26.16
N LEU A 54 12.44 12.68 25.05
CA LEU A 54 13.32 11.53 24.82
C LEU A 54 14.25 11.67 23.60
N ILE A 55 14.28 12.82 22.92
CA ILE A 55 14.91 12.94 21.59
C ILE A 55 16.13 13.86 21.62
N PRO A 56 17.25 13.49 20.94
CA PRO A 56 18.41 14.37 20.79
C PRO A 56 18.06 15.73 20.19
N THR A 57 18.92 16.73 20.38
CA THR A 57 18.77 18.11 19.88
C THR A 57 18.50 18.25 18.37
N LYS A 58 18.66 17.18 17.59
CA LYS A 58 18.33 17.08 16.16
C LYS A 58 17.93 15.64 15.80
N PRO A 59 16.64 15.31 15.61
CA PRO A 59 16.20 13.94 15.32
C PRO A 59 16.70 13.47 13.94
N LYS A 60 17.17 12.23 13.87
CA LYS A 60 17.65 11.59 12.64
C LYS A 60 16.54 10.80 11.96
N VAL A 61 16.32 11.05 10.68
CA VAL A 61 15.20 10.44 9.94
C VAL A 61 15.65 9.90 8.59
N ALA A 62 15.35 8.62 8.34
CA ALA A 62 15.49 8.04 7.01
C ALA A 62 14.20 8.22 6.20
N VAL A 63 14.26 8.98 5.12
CA VAL A 63 13.11 9.17 4.22
C VAL A 63 13.16 8.12 3.12
N GLY A 64 12.08 7.34 2.98
CA GLY A 64 11.87 6.45 1.82
C GLY A 64 11.64 7.27 0.55
N MET A 65 12.67 7.37 -0.29
CA MET A 65 12.68 8.19 -1.50
C MET A 65 12.36 7.33 -2.73
N SER A 66 11.20 7.53 -3.35
CA SER A 66 10.78 6.80 -4.56
C SER A 66 11.10 7.53 -5.87
N GLY A 67 11.67 8.74 -5.79
CA GLY A 67 11.83 9.63 -6.95
C GLY A 67 10.51 10.25 -7.43
N GLY A 68 9.47 10.19 -6.60
CA GLY A 68 8.18 10.85 -6.82
C GLY A 68 8.03 12.15 -6.03
N VAL A 69 6.97 12.90 -6.33
CA VAL A 69 6.68 14.20 -5.70
C VAL A 69 6.40 14.08 -4.20
N ASP A 70 5.75 13.00 -3.78
CA ASP A 70 5.29 12.84 -2.38
C ASP A 70 6.48 12.65 -1.43
N SER A 71 7.42 11.76 -1.77
CA SER A 71 8.65 11.57 -1.00
C SER A 71 9.57 12.80 -1.05
N THR A 72 9.56 13.54 -2.16
CA THR A 72 10.32 14.78 -2.31
C THR A 72 9.85 15.84 -1.32
N ILE A 73 8.55 16.14 -1.30
CA ILE A 73 7.99 17.14 -0.39
C ILE A 73 8.14 16.69 1.07
N THR A 74 7.98 15.40 1.35
CA THR A 74 8.27 14.80 2.67
C THR A 74 9.69 15.13 3.14
N ALA A 75 10.70 14.86 2.32
CA ALA A 75 12.10 15.14 2.66
C ALA A 75 12.35 16.65 2.82
N LYS A 76 11.75 17.48 1.96
CA LYS A 76 11.91 18.94 2.01
C LYS A 76 11.32 19.53 3.30
N ILE A 77 10.12 19.12 3.71
CA ILE A 77 9.51 19.55 4.98
C ILE A 77 10.42 19.21 6.16
N LEU A 78 10.87 17.96 6.25
CA LEU A 78 11.70 17.50 7.37
C LEU A 78 13.06 18.22 7.42
N LYS A 79 13.74 18.35 6.26
CA LYS A 79 15.02 19.08 6.18
C LYS A 79 14.86 20.53 6.59
N HIS A 80 13.80 21.19 6.12
CA HIS A 80 13.52 22.60 6.45
C HIS A 80 13.24 22.80 7.94
N GLN A 81 12.56 21.85 8.60
CA GLN A 81 12.32 21.89 10.04
C GLN A 81 13.52 21.46 10.89
N GLY A 82 14.68 21.26 10.28
CA GLY A 82 15.93 21.01 11.00
C GLY A 82 16.19 19.55 11.34
N PHE A 83 15.43 18.58 10.81
CA PHE A 83 15.75 17.16 10.98
C PHE A 83 17.07 16.80 10.28
N ASP A 84 17.77 15.79 10.80
CA ASP A 84 18.91 15.18 10.12
C ASP A 84 18.41 14.10 9.16
N VAL A 85 18.17 14.51 7.91
CA VAL A 85 17.49 13.69 6.90
C VAL A 85 18.48 12.89 6.08
N THR A 86 18.25 11.59 5.98
CA THR A 86 18.92 10.68 5.03
C THR A 86 17.91 10.11 4.05
N GLY A 87 18.13 10.27 2.75
CA GLY A 87 17.32 9.63 1.71
C GLY A 87 17.70 8.17 1.51
N VAL A 88 16.71 7.28 1.40
CA VAL A 88 16.93 5.87 1.08
C VAL A 88 15.98 5.43 -0.03
N PHE A 89 16.53 4.97 -1.16
CA PHE A 89 15.77 4.33 -2.22
C PHE A 89 15.67 2.83 -1.95
N ILE A 90 14.45 2.31 -1.90
CA ILE A 90 14.20 0.88 -1.68
C ILE A 90 14.02 0.19 -3.04
N LYS A 91 14.94 -0.70 -3.38
CA LYS A 91 14.81 -1.59 -4.54
C LYS A 91 14.19 -2.90 -4.08
N SER A 92 12.91 -3.10 -4.39
CA SER A 92 12.16 -4.32 -4.03
C SER A 92 11.90 -5.26 -5.20
N TRP A 93 12.24 -4.85 -6.42
CA TRP A 93 12.03 -5.65 -7.63
C TRP A 93 13.14 -5.40 -8.65
N ASP A 94 13.49 -6.41 -9.43
CA ASP A 94 14.42 -6.28 -10.55
C ASP A 94 13.65 -6.22 -11.88
N ASP A 95 13.37 -5.00 -12.35
CA ASP A 95 12.62 -4.78 -13.58
C ASP A 95 13.37 -5.25 -14.84
N ILE A 96 14.70 -5.32 -14.78
CA ILE A 96 15.56 -5.63 -15.94
C ILE A 96 15.48 -7.12 -16.24
N GLU A 97 15.61 -7.96 -15.22
CA GLU A 97 15.51 -9.42 -15.38
C GLU A 97 14.11 -9.86 -15.83
N GLU A 98 13.06 -9.16 -15.39
CA GLU A 98 11.67 -9.61 -15.59
C GLU A 98 10.92 -8.95 -16.76
N SER A 99 11.30 -7.73 -17.13
CA SER A 99 10.55 -6.94 -18.13
C SER A 99 11.43 -6.32 -19.21
N GLY A 100 12.75 -6.41 -19.09
CA GLY A 100 13.70 -5.72 -19.97
C GLY A 100 13.56 -4.19 -19.93
N ARG A 101 12.88 -3.62 -18.92
CA ARG A 101 12.67 -2.18 -18.74
C ARG A 101 13.39 -1.68 -17.50
N CYS A 102 13.80 -0.43 -17.54
CA CYS A 102 14.68 0.19 -16.55
C CYS A 102 13.94 1.24 -15.69
N GLN A 103 12.70 0.94 -15.26
CA GLN A 103 11.87 1.93 -14.55
C GLN A 103 12.45 2.22 -13.16
N GLY A 104 12.79 1.19 -12.38
CA GLY A 104 13.45 1.37 -11.08
C GLY A 104 14.74 2.20 -11.13
N GLU A 105 15.56 2.05 -12.17
CA GLU A 105 16.78 2.86 -12.35
C GLU A 105 16.48 4.34 -12.65
N ARG A 106 15.42 4.62 -13.43
CA ARG A 106 14.98 6.00 -13.67
C ARG A 106 14.48 6.63 -12.38
N ASP A 107 13.66 5.90 -11.63
CA ASP A 107 13.15 6.36 -10.33
C ASP A 107 14.28 6.59 -9.33
N TYR A 108 15.33 5.76 -9.35
CA TYR A 108 16.52 5.96 -8.54
C TYR A 108 17.32 7.20 -8.95
N LYS A 109 17.51 7.44 -10.26
CA LYS A 109 18.18 8.64 -10.77
C LYS A 109 17.44 9.92 -10.38
N ASP A 110 16.11 9.91 -10.46
CA ASP A 110 15.31 11.04 -10.01
C ASP A 110 15.46 11.25 -8.50
N ALA A 111 15.43 10.18 -7.70
CA ALA A 111 15.67 10.27 -6.25
C ALA A 111 17.05 10.85 -5.91
N ILE A 112 18.11 10.50 -6.67
CA ILE A 112 19.45 11.09 -6.53
C ILE A 112 19.42 12.59 -6.85
N ALA A 113 18.77 12.99 -7.96
CA ALA A 113 18.66 14.39 -8.35
C ALA A 113 17.96 15.21 -7.26
N VAL A 114 16.89 14.68 -6.68
CA VAL A 114 16.19 15.30 -5.55
C VAL A 114 17.08 15.41 -4.32
N ALA A 115 17.77 14.34 -3.94
CA ALA A 115 18.64 14.34 -2.77
C ALA A 115 19.79 15.35 -2.90
N LYS A 116 20.37 15.47 -4.10
CA LYS A 116 21.40 16.47 -4.41
C LYS A 116 20.86 17.90 -4.25
N TYR A 117 19.66 18.17 -4.73
CA TYR A 117 19.04 19.48 -4.59
C TYR A 117 18.74 19.83 -3.12
N LEU A 118 18.24 18.86 -2.35
CA LEU A 118 17.91 19.05 -0.93
C LEU A 118 19.15 19.06 -0.01
N ASP A 119 20.34 18.79 -0.57
CA ASP A 119 21.58 18.60 0.17
C ASP A 119 21.40 17.57 1.31
N ILE A 120 20.97 16.36 0.94
CA ILE A 120 20.82 15.23 1.85
C ILE A 120 21.61 14.02 1.33
N PRO A 121 22.21 13.20 2.22
CA PRO A 121 22.81 11.95 1.82
C PRO A 121 21.75 11.00 1.24
N MET A 122 22.16 10.19 0.26
CA MET A 122 21.27 9.27 -0.45
C MET A 122 21.89 7.88 -0.52
N TYR A 123 21.13 6.87 -0.11
CA TYR A 123 21.54 5.46 -0.15
C TYR A 123 20.51 4.61 -0.89
N GLN A 124 20.93 3.41 -1.28
CA GLN A 124 20.05 2.40 -1.86
C GLN A 124 20.03 1.17 -0.94
N ALA A 125 18.83 0.69 -0.64
CA ALA A 125 18.59 -0.57 0.05
C ALA A 125 18.10 -1.61 -0.97
N ASP A 126 18.82 -2.71 -1.11
CA ASP A 126 18.40 -3.83 -1.97
C ASP A 126 17.62 -4.86 -1.14
N PHE A 127 16.32 -4.91 -1.36
CA PHE A 127 15.37 -5.83 -0.72
C PHE A 127 14.68 -6.74 -1.74
N VAL A 128 15.26 -6.94 -2.94
CA VAL A 128 14.65 -7.80 -3.97
C VAL A 128 14.41 -9.21 -3.43
N LYS A 129 15.42 -9.80 -2.74
CA LYS A 129 15.30 -11.13 -2.14
C LYS A 129 14.26 -11.18 -1.02
N ASP A 130 14.22 -10.15 -0.17
CA ASP A 130 13.26 -10.09 0.94
C ASP A 130 11.83 -9.93 0.42
N TYR A 131 11.62 -9.08 -0.58
CA TYR A 131 10.33 -8.91 -1.24
C TYR A 131 9.85 -10.21 -1.87
N TRP A 132 10.73 -10.93 -2.58
CA TRP A 132 10.40 -12.21 -3.18
C TRP A 132 9.88 -13.22 -2.15
N ASN A 133 10.56 -13.33 -1.01
CA ASN A 133 10.23 -14.31 0.01
C ASN A 133 9.05 -13.91 0.88
N ARG A 134 8.98 -12.63 1.31
CA ARG A 134 7.98 -12.14 2.27
C ARG A 134 6.66 -11.71 1.64
N VAL A 135 6.68 -11.29 0.38
CA VAL A 135 5.51 -10.75 -0.33
C VAL A 135 5.14 -11.61 -1.53
N PHE A 136 6.07 -11.78 -2.47
CA PHE A 136 5.76 -12.37 -3.77
C PHE A 136 5.40 -13.86 -3.70
N THR A 137 6.12 -14.62 -2.88
CA THR A 137 5.83 -16.05 -2.69
C THR A 137 4.44 -16.29 -2.09
N GLY A 138 4.03 -15.45 -1.13
CA GLY A 138 2.67 -15.48 -0.58
C GLY A 138 1.62 -15.10 -1.64
N PHE A 139 1.93 -14.11 -2.47
CA PHE A 139 1.05 -13.65 -3.55
C PHE A 139 0.74 -14.77 -4.54
N LEU A 140 1.75 -15.55 -4.95
CA LEU A 140 1.54 -16.70 -5.83
C LEU A 140 0.71 -17.80 -5.15
N LYS A 141 0.99 -18.12 -3.88
CA LYS A 141 0.26 -19.14 -3.12
C LYS A 141 -1.22 -18.80 -2.97
N ASP A 142 -1.55 -17.54 -2.71
CA ASP A 142 -2.93 -17.08 -2.58
C ASP A 142 -3.68 -17.23 -3.92
N TYR A 143 -3.07 -16.80 -5.03
CA TYR A 143 -3.65 -17.02 -6.36
C TYR A 143 -3.85 -18.49 -6.69
N GLN A 144 -2.87 -19.35 -6.38
CA GLN A 144 -2.99 -20.81 -6.55
C GLN A 144 -4.10 -21.42 -5.70
N SER A 145 -4.52 -20.74 -4.63
CA SER A 145 -5.62 -21.14 -3.76
C SER A 145 -6.95 -20.47 -4.12
N GLY A 146 -6.98 -19.64 -5.17
CA GLY A 146 -8.18 -18.91 -5.62
C GLY A 146 -8.49 -17.64 -4.82
N ILE A 147 -7.56 -17.21 -3.97
CA ILE A 147 -7.63 -15.98 -3.17
C ILE A 147 -7.07 -14.84 -4.03
N THR A 148 -7.69 -13.65 -3.98
CA THR A 148 -7.16 -12.46 -4.68
C THR A 148 -6.41 -11.58 -3.69
N PRO A 149 -5.07 -11.67 -3.61
CA PRO A 149 -4.28 -10.95 -2.62
C PRO A 149 -4.11 -9.47 -2.96
N ASN A 150 -3.67 -8.69 -1.96
CA ASN A 150 -3.22 -7.31 -2.13
C ASN A 150 -1.74 -7.16 -1.72
N PRO A 151 -0.78 -7.33 -2.65
CA PRO A 151 0.64 -7.32 -2.31
C PRO A 151 1.15 -5.94 -1.89
N ASP A 152 0.44 -4.85 -2.19
CA ASP A 152 0.83 -3.51 -1.76
C ASP A 152 0.65 -3.34 -0.24
N VAL A 153 -0.40 -3.92 0.35
CA VAL A 153 -0.59 -3.92 1.81
C VAL A 153 0.52 -4.72 2.50
N TRP A 154 0.87 -5.89 1.95
CA TRP A 154 1.97 -6.69 2.49
C TRP A 154 3.33 -6.04 2.29
N CYS A 155 3.58 -5.34 1.18
CA CYS A 155 4.79 -4.55 0.97
C CYS A 155 4.95 -3.48 2.06
N ASN A 156 3.87 -2.79 2.43
CA ASN A 156 3.90 -1.86 3.56
C ASN A 156 4.24 -2.61 4.86
N ARG A 157 3.50 -3.68 5.17
CA ARG A 157 3.67 -4.46 6.41
C ARG A 157 5.06 -5.07 6.58
N GLU A 158 5.59 -5.71 5.54
CA GLU A 158 6.79 -6.56 5.60
C GLU A 158 8.09 -5.85 5.20
N ILE A 159 7.99 -4.84 4.33
CA ILE A 159 9.16 -4.20 3.72
C ILE A 159 9.31 -2.78 4.24
N LYS A 160 8.34 -1.90 4.00
CA LYS A 160 8.48 -0.47 4.33
C LYS A 160 8.44 -0.19 5.83
N PHE A 161 7.62 -0.91 6.58
CA PHE A 161 7.38 -0.65 8.01
C PHE A 161 7.88 -1.78 8.92
N ASP A 162 8.76 -2.64 8.40
CA ASP A 162 9.47 -3.66 9.17
C ASP A 162 10.93 -3.65 8.74
N LEU A 163 11.25 -4.26 7.60
CA LEU A 163 12.64 -4.40 7.13
C LEU A 163 13.37 -3.05 6.91
N PHE A 164 12.70 -2.06 6.33
CA PHE A 164 13.29 -0.74 6.09
C PHE A 164 13.60 -0.01 7.40
N ILE A 165 12.76 -0.17 8.43
CA ILE A 165 12.99 0.43 9.75
C ILE A 165 14.25 -0.15 10.36
N ASP A 166 14.34 -1.48 10.41
CA ASP A 166 15.50 -2.16 10.99
C ASP A 166 16.78 -1.82 10.20
N PHE A 167 16.71 -1.85 8.86
CA PHE A 167 17.82 -1.44 8.01
C PHE A 167 18.27 0.00 8.28
N ALA A 168 17.34 0.94 8.34
CA ALA A 168 17.67 2.35 8.52
C ALA A 168 18.31 2.59 9.90
N LYS A 169 17.76 1.97 10.95
CA LYS A 169 18.30 2.04 12.31
C LYS A 169 19.71 1.47 12.39
N GLU A 170 19.92 0.26 11.87
CA GLU A 170 21.22 -0.42 11.95
C GLU A 170 22.31 0.27 11.15
N ASN A 171 21.99 0.83 9.98
CA ASN A 171 22.98 1.35 9.04
C ASN A 171 23.22 2.86 9.17
N PHE A 172 22.23 3.62 9.64
CA PHE A 172 22.31 5.08 9.72
C PHE A 172 22.10 5.62 11.13
N GLY A 173 21.71 4.76 12.09
CA GLY A 173 21.42 5.18 13.46
C GLY A 173 20.31 6.21 13.53
N VAL A 174 19.29 6.08 12.66
CA VAL A 174 18.14 6.98 12.64
C VAL A 174 17.18 6.67 13.77
N ASP A 175 16.50 7.69 14.27
CA ASP A 175 15.47 7.55 15.29
C ASP A 175 14.16 7.04 14.66
N TYR A 176 13.84 7.57 13.47
CA TYR A 176 12.59 7.30 12.75
C TYR A 176 12.81 7.09 11.25
N ILE A 177 11.81 6.50 10.62
CA ILE A 177 11.66 6.58 9.16
C ILE A 177 10.57 7.59 8.80
N ALA A 178 10.60 8.11 7.57
CA ALA A 178 9.52 8.91 7.03
C ALA A 178 9.17 8.47 5.61
N THR A 179 7.90 8.63 5.23
CA THR A 179 7.42 8.30 3.90
C THR A 179 6.37 9.31 3.44
N GLY A 180 6.22 9.45 2.13
CA GLY A 180 5.17 10.26 1.53
C GLY A 180 3.81 9.57 1.48
N HIS A 181 3.39 8.93 2.57
CA HIS A 181 2.04 8.36 2.66
C HIS A 181 1.02 9.43 3.06
N TYR A 182 -0.12 9.43 2.39
CA TYR A 182 -1.30 10.21 2.75
C TYR A 182 -2.04 9.51 3.88
N SER A 183 -1.58 9.72 5.11
CA SER A 183 -2.21 9.27 6.35
C SER A 183 -1.61 10.05 7.53
N ASN A 184 -2.30 10.06 8.67
CA ASN A 184 -1.85 10.75 9.87
C ASN A 184 -1.60 9.76 11.01
N LEU A 185 -0.60 10.05 11.82
CA LEU A 185 -0.24 9.28 13.00
C LEU A 185 -0.33 10.17 14.24
N TYR A 186 -1.08 9.74 15.25
CA TYR A 186 -1.21 10.45 16.53
C TYR A 186 -0.62 9.59 17.64
N TYR A 187 0.39 10.16 18.30
CA TYR A 187 1.16 9.51 19.34
C TYR A 187 0.57 9.82 20.71
N ASP A 188 0.42 8.81 21.55
CA ASP A 188 0.12 9.04 22.97
C ASP A 188 1.35 9.67 23.64
N LYS A 189 1.13 10.72 24.42
CA LYS A 189 2.22 11.45 25.11
C LYS A 189 2.83 10.63 26.25
N ASN A 190 2.06 9.70 26.82
CA ASN A 190 2.42 8.93 28.00
C ASN A 190 2.86 7.50 27.67
N ASP A 191 2.49 6.98 26.50
CA ASP A 191 2.91 5.66 26.04
C ASP A 191 3.36 5.67 24.57
N PRO A 192 4.68 5.60 24.29
CA PRO A 192 5.19 5.59 22.92
C PRO A 192 4.77 4.34 22.12
N ASN A 193 4.25 3.30 22.77
CA ASN A 193 3.71 2.12 22.11
C ASN A 193 2.26 2.28 21.66
N LYS A 194 1.57 3.33 22.13
CA LYS A 194 0.19 3.61 21.75
C LYS A 194 0.16 4.66 20.65
N ILE A 195 -0.25 4.22 19.47
CA ILE A 195 -0.22 5.01 18.25
C ILE A 195 -1.53 4.85 17.50
N GLU A 196 -2.09 5.96 17.05
CA GLU A 196 -3.35 5.96 16.32
C GLU A 196 -3.12 6.31 14.86
N LEU A 197 -3.62 5.46 13.97
CA LEU A 197 -3.59 5.69 12.54
C LEU A 197 -4.89 6.38 12.11
N TYR A 198 -4.78 7.47 11.36
CA TYR A 198 -5.92 8.25 10.89
C TYR A 198 -5.87 8.44 9.38
N ARG A 199 -7.06 8.56 8.78
CA ARG A 199 -7.19 8.91 7.37
C ARG A 199 -6.60 10.29 7.09
N SER A 200 -6.04 10.43 5.89
CA SER A 200 -5.60 11.75 5.40
C SER A 200 -6.76 12.73 5.31
N VAL A 201 -6.45 14.02 5.30
CA VAL A 201 -7.38 15.09 4.91
C VAL A 201 -7.87 14.88 3.47
N ASP A 202 -7.01 14.38 2.57
CA ASP A 202 -7.40 14.05 1.20
C ASP A 202 -7.95 12.63 1.08
N LYS A 203 -9.28 12.51 1.16
CA LYS A 203 -9.97 11.22 1.10
C LYS A 203 -9.78 10.48 -0.23
N SER A 204 -9.44 11.19 -1.31
CA SER A 204 -9.21 10.58 -2.63
C SER A 204 -7.82 9.93 -2.75
N LYS A 205 -6.90 10.32 -1.87
CA LYS A 205 -5.51 9.89 -1.82
C LYS A 205 -5.15 9.13 -0.56
N ASP A 206 -6.04 9.10 0.42
CA ASP A 206 -5.91 8.37 1.67
C ASP A 206 -5.35 6.95 1.48
N GLN A 207 -4.29 6.66 2.22
CA GLN A 207 -3.52 5.41 2.13
C GLN A 207 -3.64 4.56 3.41
N THR A 208 -4.50 4.92 4.36
CA THR A 208 -4.78 4.09 5.56
C THR A 208 -5.12 2.65 5.23
N TYR A 209 -5.88 2.42 4.14
CA TYR A 209 -6.19 1.09 3.64
C TYR A 209 -4.94 0.21 3.43
N PHE A 210 -3.85 0.80 2.92
CA PHE A 210 -2.59 0.07 2.68
C PHE A 210 -1.74 -0.07 3.94
N LEU A 211 -2.06 0.68 5.00
CA LEU A 211 -1.31 0.73 6.25
C LEU A 211 -2.01 -0.03 7.39
N CYS A 212 -3.28 -0.43 7.22
CA CYS A 212 -4.11 -1.00 8.29
C CYS A 212 -3.60 -2.34 8.84
N MET A 213 -2.80 -3.08 8.06
CA MET A 213 -2.14 -4.32 8.48
C MET A 213 -0.72 -4.10 9.01
N THR A 214 -0.24 -2.85 9.07
CA THR A 214 1.08 -2.54 9.62
C THR A 214 1.06 -2.75 11.13
N LYS A 215 2.11 -3.39 11.65
CA LYS A 215 2.27 -3.59 13.10
C LYS A 215 2.43 -2.26 13.82
N THR A 216 1.93 -2.16 15.04
CA THR A 216 2.06 -1.00 15.93
C THR A 216 3.49 -0.47 16.01
N LYS A 217 4.47 -1.36 16.20
CA LYS A 217 5.91 -1.02 16.21
C LYS A 217 6.34 -0.30 14.93
N GLY A 218 5.86 -0.74 13.76
CA GLY A 218 6.18 -0.13 12.48
C GLY A 218 5.65 1.29 12.37
N LEU A 219 4.39 1.50 12.76
CA LEU A 219 3.76 2.82 12.80
C LEU A 219 4.43 3.75 13.82
N ALA A 220 4.75 3.25 15.01
CA ALA A 220 5.36 4.03 16.10
C ALA A 220 6.76 4.57 15.75
N ASN A 221 7.43 4.00 14.74
CA ASN A 221 8.74 4.42 14.28
C ASN A 221 8.69 5.21 12.95
N SER A 222 7.51 5.73 12.58
CA SER A 222 7.25 6.31 11.26
C SER A 222 6.68 7.71 11.29
N ILE A 223 7.06 8.55 10.35
CA ILE A 223 6.56 9.92 10.21
C ILE A 223 5.88 10.08 8.85
N PHE A 224 4.69 10.70 8.83
CA PHE A 224 3.93 11.02 7.61
C PHE A 224 3.69 12.53 7.50
N PRO A 225 4.65 13.32 6.98
CA PRO A 225 4.54 14.77 6.95
C PRO A 225 3.44 15.32 6.05
N ILE A 226 2.95 14.53 5.09
CA ILE A 226 2.05 15.03 4.05
C ILE A 226 0.56 14.68 4.27
N GLY A 227 0.22 13.97 5.36
CA GLY A 227 -1.14 13.49 5.61
C GLY A 227 -2.20 14.59 5.75
N ASP A 228 -1.79 15.81 6.09
CA ASP A 228 -2.64 16.99 6.25
C ASP A 228 -2.84 17.81 4.97
N PHE A 229 -2.27 17.38 3.84
CA PHE A 229 -2.37 18.10 2.56
C PHE A 229 -3.17 17.33 1.54
N THR A 230 -3.83 18.07 0.65
CA THR A 230 -4.34 17.51 -0.60
C THR A 230 -3.21 17.26 -1.59
N LYS A 231 -3.41 16.30 -2.50
CA LYS A 231 -2.43 16.05 -3.56
C LYS A 231 -2.19 17.27 -4.43
N ASP A 232 -3.22 18.06 -4.67
CA ASP A 232 -3.10 19.29 -5.45
C ASP A 232 -2.19 20.29 -4.75
N LYS A 233 -2.32 20.48 -3.42
CA LYS A 233 -1.39 21.30 -2.63
C LYS A 233 0.04 20.79 -2.71
N ILE A 234 0.25 19.48 -2.60
CA ILE A 234 1.59 18.87 -2.73
C ILE A 234 2.18 19.11 -4.13
N ILE A 235 1.37 19.04 -5.17
CA ILE A 235 1.78 19.35 -6.56
C ILE A 235 2.12 20.83 -6.69
N ASP A 236 1.31 21.73 -6.15
CA ASP A 236 1.57 23.17 -6.21
C ASP A 236 2.85 23.55 -5.46
N PHE A 237 3.11 22.94 -4.30
CA PHE A 237 4.38 23.08 -3.61
C PHE A 237 5.56 22.65 -4.46
N ALA A 238 5.45 21.51 -5.14
CA ALA A 238 6.52 21.02 -5.98
C ALA A 238 6.79 21.91 -7.20
N LYS A 239 5.80 22.65 -7.70
CA LYS A 239 5.99 23.65 -8.77
C LYS A 239 6.81 24.86 -8.33
N THR A 240 6.86 25.15 -7.03
CA THR A 240 7.71 26.23 -6.49
C THR A 240 9.20 25.85 -6.46
N ILE A 241 9.54 24.59 -6.68
CA ILE A 241 10.91 24.07 -6.60
C ILE A 241 11.56 24.17 -7.99
N PRO A 242 12.59 25.01 -8.17
CA PRO A 242 13.34 25.07 -9.42
C PRO A 242 13.92 23.70 -9.76
N ASP A 243 13.90 23.32 -11.04
CA ASP A 243 14.49 22.07 -11.58
C ASP A 243 13.73 20.75 -11.28
N PHE A 244 12.52 20.79 -10.72
CA PHE A 244 11.72 19.60 -10.35
C PHE A 244 10.61 19.21 -11.35
N THR A 245 10.63 19.75 -12.56
CA THR A 245 9.63 19.48 -13.62
C THR A 245 9.50 17.99 -13.98
N ASN A 246 10.60 17.24 -13.92
CA ASN A 246 10.60 15.79 -14.16
C ASN A 246 9.81 15.02 -13.08
N VAL A 247 9.86 15.46 -11.83
CA VAL A 247 9.13 14.84 -10.72
C VAL A 247 7.64 15.20 -10.77
N LEU A 248 7.32 16.42 -11.20
CA LEU A 248 5.94 16.91 -11.40
C LEU A 248 5.20 16.22 -12.55
N SER A 249 5.91 15.87 -13.62
CA SER A 249 5.33 15.20 -14.78
C SER A 249 5.08 13.70 -14.55
N LYS A 250 5.60 13.12 -13.46
CA LYS A 250 5.36 11.72 -13.11
C LYS A 250 3.93 11.50 -12.66
N LYS A 251 3.22 10.66 -13.43
CA LYS A 251 1.94 10.09 -12.99
C LYS A 251 2.19 9.20 -11.76
N SER A 252 1.32 9.31 -10.76
CA SER A 252 1.29 8.37 -9.63
C SER A 252 1.25 6.94 -10.17
N SER A 253 2.15 6.07 -9.69
CA SER A 253 2.15 4.64 -10.04
C SER A 253 0.76 4.05 -9.79
N ARG A 254 0.17 3.43 -10.82
CA ARG A 254 -1.12 2.73 -10.74
C ARG A 254 -0.86 1.26 -11.02
N GLY A 255 -1.38 0.38 -10.17
CA GLY A 255 -1.19 -1.07 -10.26
C GLY A 255 -0.09 -1.59 -9.34
N ILE A 256 -0.01 -2.91 -9.22
CA ILE A 256 0.96 -3.61 -8.38
C ILE A 256 2.36 -3.35 -8.93
N CYS A 257 3.28 -2.91 -8.07
CA CYS A 257 4.60 -2.37 -8.45
C CYS A 257 5.37 -3.24 -9.46
N PHE A 258 5.32 -4.57 -9.30
CA PHE A 258 6.10 -5.51 -10.12
C PHE A 258 5.39 -6.03 -11.38
N ILE A 259 4.07 -5.90 -11.48
CA ILE A 259 3.33 -6.35 -12.69
C ILE A 259 3.54 -5.34 -13.83
N GLY A 260 3.65 -4.06 -13.47
CA GLY A 260 3.83 -2.96 -14.42
C GLY A 260 2.65 -2.84 -15.38
N LYS A 261 2.89 -3.01 -16.69
CA LYS A 261 1.86 -2.89 -17.75
C LYS A 261 1.38 -4.25 -18.28
N LYS A 262 1.90 -5.37 -17.79
CA LYS A 262 1.49 -6.72 -18.23
C LYS A 262 0.05 -6.99 -17.75
N SER A 263 -0.70 -7.82 -18.48
CA SER A 263 -1.98 -8.32 -17.96
C SER A 263 -1.72 -9.32 -16.83
N LEU A 264 -2.68 -9.51 -15.92
CA LEU A 264 -2.51 -10.46 -14.82
C LEU A 264 -2.27 -11.91 -15.32
N PRO A 265 -3.01 -12.45 -16.32
CA PRO A 265 -2.70 -13.76 -16.88
C PRO A 265 -1.29 -13.87 -17.45
N ASP A 266 -0.84 -12.89 -18.24
CA ASP A 266 0.51 -12.89 -18.82
C ASP A 266 1.59 -12.81 -17.74
N PHE A 267 1.29 -12.13 -16.63
CA PHE A 267 2.18 -12.07 -15.49
C PHE A 267 2.24 -13.41 -14.76
N LEU A 268 1.09 -13.99 -14.40
CA LEU A 268 1.03 -15.24 -13.65
C LEU A 268 1.59 -16.43 -14.43
N SER A 269 1.45 -16.46 -15.76
CA SER A 269 1.95 -17.56 -16.61
C SER A 269 3.48 -17.71 -16.59
N GLN A 270 4.21 -16.70 -16.15
CA GLN A 270 5.67 -16.77 -15.96
C GLN A 270 6.06 -17.59 -14.73
N TYR A 271 5.15 -17.80 -13.78
CA TYR A 271 5.42 -18.46 -12.49
C TYR A 271 4.50 -19.65 -12.20
N ILE A 272 3.32 -19.69 -12.82
CA ILE A 272 2.29 -20.71 -12.62
C ILE A 272 1.87 -21.25 -13.99
N ASP A 273 1.84 -22.58 -14.13
CA ASP A 273 1.30 -23.24 -15.33
C ASP A 273 -0.21 -22.99 -15.44
N LEU A 274 -0.61 -22.06 -16.32
CA LEU A 274 -2.00 -21.69 -16.55
C LEU A 274 -2.63 -22.62 -17.59
N LYS A 275 -3.74 -23.26 -17.21
CA LYS A 275 -4.50 -24.14 -18.10
C LYS A 275 -5.82 -23.49 -18.50
N PRO A 276 -6.19 -23.51 -19.79
CA PRO A 276 -7.51 -23.05 -20.19
C PRO A 276 -8.63 -23.86 -19.53
N GLY A 277 -9.69 -23.18 -19.11
CA GLY A 277 -10.84 -23.79 -18.44
C GLY A 277 -12.16 -23.22 -18.96
N PHE A 278 -13.27 -23.58 -18.32
CA PHE A 278 -14.62 -23.28 -18.81
C PHE A 278 -15.38 -22.34 -17.88
N TYR A 279 -16.23 -21.50 -18.48
CA TYR A 279 -17.21 -20.73 -17.73
C TYR A 279 -18.47 -21.57 -17.47
N TYR A 280 -18.97 -21.56 -16.24
CA TYR A 280 -20.21 -22.21 -15.85
C TYR A 280 -21.24 -21.16 -15.45
N ASP A 281 -22.37 -21.12 -16.16
CA ASP A 281 -23.47 -20.22 -15.84
C ASP A 281 -24.30 -20.82 -14.71
N ILE A 282 -24.15 -20.27 -13.50
CA ILE A 282 -24.86 -20.77 -12.31
C ILE A 282 -26.37 -20.49 -12.36
N SER A 283 -26.80 -19.56 -13.21
CA SER A 283 -28.23 -19.22 -13.35
C SER A 283 -28.97 -20.21 -14.26
N LYS A 284 -28.25 -20.84 -15.19
CA LYS A 284 -28.82 -21.79 -16.16
C LYS A 284 -28.38 -23.24 -15.93
N GLY A 285 -27.36 -23.46 -15.10
CA GLY A 285 -26.89 -24.79 -14.74
C GLY A 285 -26.06 -25.49 -15.83
N PHE A 286 -25.40 -24.74 -16.72
CA PHE A 286 -24.62 -25.33 -17.81
C PHE A 286 -23.29 -24.61 -18.08
N ILE A 287 -22.38 -25.33 -18.74
CA ILE A 287 -21.12 -24.78 -19.26
C ILE A 287 -21.39 -23.94 -20.51
N ILE A 288 -20.89 -22.70 -20.55
CA ILE A 288 -21.01 -21.84 -21.73
C ILE A 288 -20.14 -22.43 -22.86
N PRO A 289 -20.74 -22.90 -23.97
CA PRO A 289 -20.00 -23.61 -25.00
C PRO A 289 -19.08 -22.67 -25.79
N HIS A 290 -18.02 -23.24 -26.38
CA HIS A 290 -17.07 -22.56 -27.27
C HIS A 290 -16.33 -21.35 -26.69
N GLN A 291 -16.41 -21.10 -25.39
CA GLN A 291 -15.67 -20.04 -24.72
C GLN A 291 -14.86 -20.59 -23.55
N LYS A 292 -13.56 -20.27 -23.55
CA LYS A 292 -12.63 -20.69 -22.50
C LYS A 292 -11.97 -19.47 -21.87
N HIS A 293 -11.63 -19.59 -20.60
CA HIS A 293 -10.74 -18.66 -19.93
C HIS A 293 -9.29 -19.17 -19.93
N GLN A 294 -8.34 -18.31 -19.58
CA GLN A 294 -6.91 -18.66 -19.52
C GLN A 294 -6.53 -19.45 -18.24
N GLY A 295 -7.37 -19.44 -17.21
CA GLY A 295 -7.22 -20.23 -15.99
C GLY A 295 -8.05 -19.62 -14.86
N SER A 296 -8.71 -20.43 -14.03
CA SER A 296 -9.65 -19.92 -13.03
C SER A 296 -8.99 -19.04 -11.96
N ILE A 297 -7.70 -19.28 -11.68
CA ILE A 297 -6.89 -18.46 -10.75
C ILE A 297 -6.75 -17.00 -11.20
N CYS A 298 -6.95 -16.68 -12.49
CA CYS A 298 -6.79 -15.33 -13.01
C CYS A 298 -8.04 -14.45 -12.82
N TYR A 299 -9.07 -14.94 -12.14
CA TYR A 299 -10.37 -14.29 -12.02
C TYR A 299 -10.70 -13.97 -10.57
N THR A 300 -11.20 -12.76 -10.36
CA THR A 300 -11.66 -12.29 -9.05
C THR A 300 -13.18 -12.18 -9.05
N ILE A 301 -13.80 -12.46 -7.90
CA ILE A 301 -15.25 -12.30 -7.69
C ILE A 301 -15.67 -10.87 -8.08
N GLY A 302 -16.76 -10.76 -8.83
CA GLY A 302 -17.28 -9.49 -9.35
C GLY A 302 -16.60 -8.97 -10.61
N GLN A 303 -15.52 -9.61 -11.08
CA GLN A 303 -14.90 -9.27 -12.35
C GLN A 303 -15.87 -9.52 -13.50
N LYS A 304 -15.92 -8.58 -14.46
CA LYS A 304 -16.65 -8.81 -15.72
C LYS A 304 -15.98 -9.94 -16.50
N ALA A 305 -16.73 -11.00 -16.79
CA ALA A 305 -16.31 -12.08 -17.67
C ALA A 305 -16.49 -11.65 -19.13
N LYS A 306 -15.44 -11.82 -19.95
CA LYS A 306 -15.46 -11.48 -21.38
C LYS A 306 -16.13 -12.61 -22.18
N ILE A 307 -17.45 -12.71 -22.05
CA ILE A 307 -18.27 -13.70 -22.75
C ILE A 307 -18.89 -13.03 -23.99
N HIS A 308 -18.46 -13.41 -25.18
CA HIS A 308 -18.73 -12.65 -26.43
C HIS A 308 -20.10 -12.93 -27.07
N SER A 309 -20.66 -14.13 -26.89
CA SER A 309 -21.90 -14.57 -27.54
C SER A 309 -23.18 -14.31 -26.73
N SER A 310 -23.15 -13.36 -25.79
CA SER A 310 -24.28 -13.07 -24.89
C SER A 310 -24.82 -11.66 -25.11
N SER A 311 -26.16 -11.52 -25.07
CA SER A 311 -26.86 -10.23 -25.08
C SER A 311 -26.59 -9.41 -23.80
N GLU A 312 -26.37 -10.09 -22.67
CA GLU A 312 -26.04 -9.47 -21.39
C GLU A 312 -24.56 -9.66 -21.03
N LYS A 313 -24.01 -8.74 -20.24
CA LYS A 313 -22.68 -8.92 -19.64
C LYS A 313 -22.74 -9.98 -18.55
N TYR A 314 -21.64 -10.71 -18.37
CA TYR A 314 -21.51 -11.70 -17.30
C TYR A 314 -20.48 -11.25 -16.28
N TYR A 315 -20.68 -11.67 -15.03
CA TYR A 315 -19.79 -11.38 -13.90
C TYR A 315 -19.42 -12.66 -13.17
N VAL A 316 -18.17 -12.74 -12.72
CA VAL A 316 -17.64 -13.87 -11.93
C VAL A 316 -18.30 -13.86 -10.56
N VAL A 317 -18.86 -15.00 -10.16
CA VAL A 317 -19.48 -15.20 -8.84
C VAL A 317 -18.54 -15.96 -7.91
N SER A 318 -17.85 -16.97 -8.43
CA SER A 318 -16.86 -17.74 -7.70
C SER A 318 -15.92 -18.47 -8.67
N THR A 319 -14.83 -19.00 -8.15
CA THR A 319 -13.87 -19.81 -8.90
C THR A 319 -13.72 -21.17 -8.25
N ASP A 320 -13.74 -22.23 -9.05
CA ASP A 320 -13.37 -23.57 -8.63
C ASP A 320 -11.98 -23.87 -9.21
N ILE A 321 -10.96 -23.75 -8.36
CA ILE A 321 -9.57 -23.93 -8.79
C ILE A 321 -9.28 -25.38 -9.15
N LYS A 322 -9.85 -26.35 -8.42
CA LYS A 322 -9.62 -27.78 -8.65
C LYS A 322 -10.21 -28.24 -9.98
N LYS A 323 -11.41 -27.78 -10.32
CA LYS A 323 -12.07 -28.10 -11.59
C LYS A 323 -11.68 -27.16 -12.73
N ASN A 324 -10.92 -26.10 -12.43
CA ASN A 324 -10.59 -25.04 -13.37
C ASN A 324 -11.84 -24.43 -14.03
N ILE A 325 -12.85 -24.11 -13.20
CA ILE A 325 -14.13 -23.53 -13.63
C ILE A 325 -14.26 -22.12 -13.05
N VAL A 326 -14.73 -21.19 -13.87
CA VAL A 326 -15.16 -19.85 -13.43
C VAL A 326 -16.69 -19.79 -13.45
N ASN A 327 -17.29 -19.72 -12.28
CA ASN A 327 -18.74 -19.59 -12.14
C ASN A 327 -19.15 -18.15 -12.43
N VAL A 328 -20.13 -17.97 -13.30
CA VAL A 328 -20.58 -16.65 -13.76
C VAL A 328 -22.09 -16.51 -13.71
N CYS A 329 -22.57 -15.28 -13.60
CA CYS A 329 -23.99 -14.94 -13.73
C CYS A 329 -24.18 -13.74 -14.68
N PRO A 330 -25.36 -13.61 -15.32
CA PRO A 330 -25.70 -12.43 -16.12
C PRO A 330 -25.87 -11.16 -15.26
N GLU A 331 -25.72 -9.99 -15.88
CA GLU A 331 -25.82 -8.66 -15.25
C GLU A 331 -27.13 -8.48 -14.47
N SER A 332 -28.24 -8.98 -15.00
CA SER A 332 -29.56 -8.97 -14.34
C SER A 332 -29.63 -9.71 -13.01
N LEU A 333 -28.71 -10.65 -12.72
CA LEU A 333 -28.70 -11.47 -11.51
C LEU A 333 -27.55 -11.13 -10.55
N VAL A 334 -26.77 -10.09 -10.84
CA VAL A 334 -25.66 -9.65 -9.99
C VAL A 334 -26.12 -9.40 -8.55
N SER A 335 -27.20 -8.65 -8.34
CA SER A 335 -27.66 -8.31 -6.99
C SER A 335 -28.06 -9.54 -6.17
N LYS A 336 -28.43 -10.64 -6.83
CA LYS A 336 -28.78 -11.91 -6.18
C LYS A 336 -27.53 -12.68 -5.71
N TYR A 337 -26.46 -12.67 -6.51
CA TYR A 337 -25.30 -13.55 -6.29
C TYR A 337 -24.05 -12.84 -5.76
N LEU A 338 -23.98 -11.51 -5.87
CA LEU A 338 -22.79 -10.73 -5.57
C LEU A 338 -23.02 -9.65 -4.51
N ASN A 339 -24.21 -9.58 -3.93
CA ASN A 339 -24.49 -8.72 -2.79
C ASN A 339 -24.37 -9.51 -1.48
N PHE A 340 -23.66 -8.94 -0.52
CA PHE A 340 -23.37 -9.55 0.76
C PHE A 340 -23.78 -8.59 1.86
N SER A 341 -24.53 -9.09 2.84
CA SER A 341 -24.84 -8.36 4.08
C SER A 341 -24.00 -8.87 5.26
N GLN A 342 -23.37 -10.02 5.12
CA GLN A 342 -22.56 -10.65 6.17
C GLN A 342 -21.36 -11.37 5.56
N PHE A 343 -20.27 -11.40 6.31
CA PHE A 343 -19.07 -12.17 5.99
C PHE A 343 -18.23 -12.41 7.25
N GLN A 344 -17.22 -13.26 7.12
CA GLN A 344 -16.28 -13.57 8.19
C GLN A 344 -14.90 -13.05 7.85
N ILE A 345 -14.15 -12.69 8.89
CA ILE A 345 -12.73 -12.42 8.80
C ILE A 345 -11.98 -13.25 9.84
N HIS A 346 -10.95 -13.95 9.40
CA HIS A 346 -10.14 -14.91 10.15
C HIS A 346 -8.89 -14.22 10.70
N GLY A 347 -9.12 -13.41 11.73
CA GLY A 347 -8.11 -12.57 12.37
C GLY A 347 -8.32 -11.09 12.08
N LEU A 348 -7.66 -10.26 12.88
CA LEU A 348 -7.51 -8.84 12.59
C LEU A 348 -6.17 -8.36 13.16
N ASN A 349 -5.39 -7.64 12.35
CA ASN A 349 -4.26 -6.87 12.88
C ASN A 349 -4.81 -5.61 13.56
N TRP A 350 -5.03 -5.68 14.87
CA TRP A 350 -5.38 -4.51 15.68
C TRP A 350 -4.13 -3.65 15.92
N ILE A 351 -4.24 -2.34 15.65
CA ILE A 351 -3.13 -1.40 15.85
C ILE A 351 -2.88 -1.13 17.34
N ASN A 352 -3.93 -1.12 18.15
CA ASN A 352 -3.83 -1.03 19.60
C ASN A 352 -4.64 -2.19 20.22
N GLU A 353 -5.32 -1.92 21.33
CA GLU A 353 -6.18 -2.89 22.00
C GLU A 353 -7.44 -3.22 21.19
N ILE A 354 -7.92 -4.45 21.39
CA ILE A 354 -9.19 -4.91 20.83
C ILE A 354 -10.32 -4.21 21.59
N PRO A 355 -11.26 -3.53 20.91
CA PRO A 355 -12.44 -2.95 21.56
C PRO A 355 -13.24 -4.03 22.29
N LYS A 356 -13.62 -3.77 23.54
CA LYS A 356 -14.31 -4.73 24.40
C LYS A 356 -15.70 -5.09 23.85
N GLU A 357 -16.29 -4.18 23.10
CA GLU A 357 -17.58 -4.31 22.43
C GLU A 357 -17.57 -5.43 21.39
N VAL A 358 -16.41 -5.83 20.88
CA VAL A 358 -16.32 -6.97 19.95
C VAL A 358 -16.70 -8.29 20.64
N PHE A 359 -16.61 -8.34 21.98
CA PHE A 359 -16.99 -9.48 22.81
C PHE A 359 -18.41 -9.37 23.39
N SER A 360 -19.12 -8.26 23.13
CA SER A 360 -20.47 -8.05 23.65
C SER A 360 -21.54 -8.64 22.72
N GLU A 361 -22.73 -8.89 23.25
CA GLU A 361 -23.88 -9.32 22.45
C GLU A 361 -24.31 -8.26 21.44
N GLU A 362 -24.13 -6.97 21.74
CA GLU A 362 -24.45 -5.86 20.83
C GLU A 362 -23.46 -5.77 19.67
N GLY A 363 -22.20 -6.15 19.91
CA GLY A 363 -21.10 -6.08 18.96
C GLY A 363 -20.50 -4.68 18.82
N PHE A 364 -19.33 -4.63 18.20
CA PHE A 364 -18.61 -3.39 17.96
C PHE A 364 -19.11 -2.69 16.69
N LYS A 365 -19.74 -1.53 16.87
CA LYS A 365 -20.19 -0.67 15.77
C LYS A 365 -19.00 0.08 15.19
N ALA A 366 -18.79 -0.06 13.89
CA ALA A 366 -17.65 0.49 13.20
C ALA A 366 -17.99 0.80 11.74
N ARG A 367 -17.01 1.36 11.04
CA ARG A 367 -17.05 1.56 9.59
C ARG A 367 -15.97 0.71 8.92
N GLY A 368 -16.21 0.20 7.72
CA GLY A 368 -15.29 -0.69 7.02
C GLY A 368 -15.04 -0.26 5.58
N GLN A 369 -13.78 -0.32 5.14
CA GLN A 369 -13.42 -0.27 3.72
C GLN A 369 -12.87 -1.62 3.29
N TYR A 370 -13.55 -2.29 2.36
CA TYR A 370 -13.17 -3.63 1.88
C TYR A 370 -12.49 -3.61 0.51
N LYS A 371 -12.36 -2.43 -0.10
CA LYS A 371 -11.72 -2.22 -1.40
C LYS A 371 -11.05 -0.85 -1.45
N HIS A 372 -9.86 -0.76 -2.02
CA HIS A 372 -9.20 0.54 -2.23
C HIS A 372 -10.08 1.47 -3.08
N ARG A 373 -10.36 2.67 -2.57
CA ARG A 373 -11.32 3.65 -3.13
C ARG A 373 -12.77 3.16 -3.21
N GLY A 374 -13.09 2.07 -2.53
CA GLY A 374 -14.47 1.67 -2.28
C GLY A 374 -15.10 2.59 -1.23
N GLU A 375 -16.43 2.64 -1.26
CA GLU A 375 -17.20 3.29 -0.22
C GLU A 375 -16.93 2.66 1.15
N ILE A 376 -16.99 3.51 2.18
CA ILE A 376 -16.90 3.08 3.56
C ILE A 376 -18.31 2.75 4.02
N VAL A 377 -18.50 1.55 4.53
CA VAL A 377 -19.81 1.04 4.95
C VAL A 377 -19.90 0.90 6.45
N GLU A 378 -21.10 1.04 7.00
CA GLU A 378 -21.35 0.81 8.41
C GLU A 378 -21.51 -0.69 8.68
N LEU A 379 -20.93 -1.14 9.78
CA LEU A 379 -20.94 -2.55 10.16
C LEU A 379 -20.97 -2.75 11.67
N ILE A 380 -21.40 -3.95 12.06
CA ILE A 380 -21.25 -4.49 13.41
C ILE A 380 -20.32 -5.69 13.32
N MET A 381 -19.27 -5.68 14.15
CA MET A 381 -18.30 -6.75 14.29
C MET A 381 -18.50 -7.49 15.62
N LYS A 382 -18.59 -8.81 15.56
CA LYS A 382 -18.65 -9.67 16.75
C LYS A 382 -17.60 -10.77 16.64
N ARG A 383 -16.82 -10.98 17.69
CA ARG A 383 -15.93 -12.14 17.76
C ARG A 383 -16.75 -13.39 18.01
N THR A 384 -16.40 -14.45 17.31
CA THR A 384 -16.82 -15.81 17.59
C THR A 384 -15.61 -16.66 17.89
N ASP A 385 -15.69 -17.48 18.93
CA ASP A 385 -14.64 -18.44 19.20
C ASP A 385 -14.70 -19.58 18.17
N ASP A 386 -13.67 -19.71 17.35
CA ASP A 386 -13.45 -20.92 16.56
C ASP A 386 -12.77 -21.96 17.45
N LEU A 387 -13.60 -22.81 18.06
CA LEU A 387 -13.18 -23.89 18.97
C LEU A 387 -12.25 -24.91 18.31
N TYR A 388 -12.13 -24.94 16.97
CA TYR A 388 -11.31 -25.92 16.25
C TYR A 388 -9.91 -25.44 15.91
N ASN A 389 -9.74 -24.16 15.56
CA ASN A 389 -8.45 -23.64 15.04
C ASN A 389 -7.71 -22.69 15.98
N ASN A 390 -8.26 -22.41 17.17
CA ASN A 390 -7.67 -21.48 18.14
C ASN A 390 -7.36 -20.10 17.51
N SER A 391 -8.16 -19.70 16.51
CA SER A 391 -8.02 -18.46 15.76
C SER A 391 -9.19 -17.53 16.07
N ASN A 392 -8.92 -16.24 16.25
CA ASN A 392 -9.96 -15.24 16.41
C ASN A 392 -10.72 -15.10 15.10
N VAL A 393 -11.98 -15.51 15.05
CA VAL A 393 -12.87 -15.27 13.91
C VAL A 393 -13.82 -14.13 14.28
N TYR A 394 -14.06 -13.22 13.34
CA TYR A 394 -15.02 -12.13 13.54
C TYR A 394 -16.11 -12.21 12.47
N ASN A 395 -17.35 -12.26 12.94
CA ASN A 395 -18.53 -12.12 12.10
C ASN A 395 -18.79 -10.63 11.87
N ILE A 396 -18.88 -10.25 10.61
CA ILE A 396 -19.17 -8.89 10.17
C ILE A 396 -20.57 -8.86 9.60
N GLN A 397 -21.39 -7.95 10.12
CA GLN A 397 -22.71 -7.64 9.58
C GLN A 397 -22.70 -6.20 9.06
N ILE A 398 -22.98 -6.03 7.78
CA ILE A 398 -23.20 -4.71 7.17
C ILE A 398 -24.57 -4.20 7.64
N THR A 399 -24.59 -3.01 8.23
CA THR A 399 -25.83 -2.36 8.71
C THR A 399 -26.39 -1.35 7.73
N SER A 400 -25.58 -0.94 6.75
CA SER A 400 -26.01 -0.17 5.59
C SER A 400 -26.52 -1.08 4.46
N GLU A 401 -26.60 -0.55 3.23
CA GLU A 401 -26.89 -1.34 2.03
C GLU A 401 -25.88 -2.49 1.83
N PRO A 402 -26.32 -3.65 1.31
CA PRO A 402 -25.44 -4.77 1.01
C PRO A 402 -24.25 -4.38 0.13
N ILE A 403 -23.07 -4.91 0.46
CA ILE A 403 -21.85 -4.66 -0.29
C ILE A 403 -21.75 -5.58 -1.49
N ARG A 404 -21.12 -5.08 -2.56
CA ARG A 404 -20.98 -5.84 -3.82
C ARG A 404 -19.55 -6.33 -4.02
N ASN A 405 -19.39 -7.51 -4.60
CA ASN A 405 -18.10 -8.07 -5.05
C ASN A 405 -17.09 -8.27 -3.92
N LEU A 406 -17.52 -8.84 -2.79
CA LEU A 406 -16.61 -9.22 -1.72
C LEU A 406 -15.79 -10.45 -2.16
N ALA A 407 -14.47 -10.30 -2.25
CA ALA A 407 -13.56 -11.35 -2.68
C ALA A 407 -12.58 -11.70 -1.55
N SER A 408 -12.42 -12.99 -1.26
CA SER A 408 -11.42 -13.46 -0.28
C SER A 408 -10.00 -13.01 -0.67
N GLY A 409 -9.22 -12.59 0.32
CA GLY A 409 -7.89 -12.01 0.13
C GLY A 409 -7.86 -10.48 -0.02
N GLN A 410 -9.03 -9.86 -0.25
CA GLN A 410 -9.15 -8.41 -0.17
C GLN A 410 -9.18 -7.96 1.28
N ILE A 411 -8.68 -6.75 1.54
CA ILE A 411 -8.49 -6.24 2.90
C ILE A 411 -9.77 -5.58 3.40
N LEU A 412 -10.21 -5.92 4.60
CA LEU A 412 -11.10 -5.08 5.41
C LEU A 412 -10.24 -4.15 6.27
N CYS A 413 -10.31 -2.85 6.00
CA CYS A 413 -9.75 -1.80 6.86
C CYS A 413 -10.87 -1.27 7.76
N LEU A 414 -10.70 -1.39 9.07
CA LEU A 414 -11.70 -1.04 10.08
C LEU A 414 -11.45 0.37 10.62
N PHE A 415 -12.49 1.20 10.59
CA PHE A 415 -12.50 2.55 11.10
C PHE A 415 -13.50 2.73 12.24
N ASP A 416 -13.24 3.70 13.08
CA ASP A 416 -14.17 4.18 14.08
C ASP A 416 -15.47 4.70 13.47
N LYS A 417 -16.56 4.55 14.24
CA LYS A 417 -17.90 4.90 13.76
C LYS A 417 -18.07 6.40 13.54
N ASP A 418 -17.45 7.23 14.39
CA ASP A 418 -17.63 8.69 14.37
C ASP A 418 -16.40 9.42 13.83
N THR A 419 -15.23 8.78 13.89
CA THR A 419 -13.95 9.42 13.56
C THR A 419 -13.19 8.68 12.47
N ASP A 420 -12.22 9.34 11.84
CA ASP A 420 -11.34 8.74 10.82
C ASP A 420 -10.23 7.84 11.39
N LYS A 421 -10.32 7.45 12.67
CA LYS A 421 -9.38 6.54 13.33
C LYS A 421 -9.50 5.15 12.71
N CYS A 422 -8.38 4.58 12.32
CA CYS A 422 -8.26 3.19 11.89
C CYS A 422 -7.90 2.31 13.09
N TYR A 423 -8.68 1.24 13.29
CA TYR A 423 -8.40 0.24 14.32
C TYR A 423 -7.46 -0.86 13.82
N GLY A 424 -7.36 -1.06 12.50
CA GLY A 424 -6.60 -2.14 11.91
C GLY A 424 -7.25 -2.73 10.67
N GLY A 425 -6.77 -3.89 10.25
CA GLY A 425 -7.35 -4.61 9.11
C GLY A 425 -6.77 -6.00 8.89
N ASP A 426 -7.41 -6.77 8.01
CA ASP A 426 -6.91 -8.07 7.54
C ASP A 426 -7.53 -8.46 6.20
N SER A 427 -6.99 -9.53 5.60
CA SER A 427 -7.35 -10.08 4.29
C SER A 427 -8.05 -11.44 4.33
N LYS A 428 -8.00 -12.14 5.47
CA LYS A 428 -8.32 -13.56 5.55
C LYS A 428 -9.75 -13.85 5.93
#